data_AF-A0A094HPX8-F1
#
_entry.id   AF-A0A094HPX8-F1
#
_cell.length_a   1.000
_cell.length_b   1.000
_cell.length_c   1.000
_cell.angle_alpha   90.00
_cell.angle_beta   90.00
_cell.angle_gamma   90.00
#
_symmetry.space_group_name_H-M   'P 1'
#
loop_
_entity.id
_entity.type
_entity.pdbx_description
1 polymer ?
#
loop_
_entity_poly.entity_id
_entity_poly.type
_entity_poly.pdbx_seq_one_letter_code
_entity_poly.pdbx_strand_id
1 'polypeptide(L)'
;MASPLIIRNLTSTPIELKLIERFQAPGQAPAKTEEKSNNNESSLGSLAKNFTTLMNNVTNTIQSPTNLELAANAQSFSHKDVSIRIEPFEVCKTDIPLKERDDHEIMRLTFENAGQRYRLDVPSPTSKSTSLTPLQQNSQFEYTGVYLPQSSYLSLYSSARLNSWMGKLKPQTPLSALSIPGTHNSATHYLALPSVRCQAVSVTDQLNNGVRFLDVRVQPENLEDPNADGLILVHAVFPISLTGNKYFRDFLNEVTAFLDQNPSETVLMSLKREGVGKSTDQQFSKILHDHYISKDKGRWFTDNRIPRLEEARKKIVLVRRFGVDDAVKGYNNNAGFGLDASSWPDNCEDGLCVGGTIRVQDFYEVEESVNIDKKIKFCHTHLEKAGSLVCPLPGAANAAQAPHPFFINFLTASNFFRPGCWPDRVAAKVNPATVDFLCRRHNEKEYYSTLAEKRAIGDGSTGIVVCDWVGEKGDWDLVRCIVGHNAKLELRENK
;
A
#
# COMPACT_ATOMS: atom_id res chain seq x y z
N MET A 1 18.19 1.48 29.03
CA MET A 1 19.09 1.24 27.89
C MET A 1 18.26 1.25 26.63
N ALA A 2 18.65 2.01 25.60
CA ALA A 2 17.93 2.01 24.33
C ALA A 2 18.03 0.62 23.69
N SER A 3 16.94 0.13 23.10
CA SER A 3 16.96 -1.14 22.36
C SER A 3 17.92 -1.03 21.17
N PRO A 4 18.69 -2.09 20.88
CA PRO A 4 19.59 -2.07 19.73
C PRO A 4 18.79 -2.05 18.42
N LEU A 5 19.44 -1.60 17.35
CA LEU A 5 18.87 -1.59 16.01
C LEU A 5 18.56 -3.03 15.56
N ILE A 6 17.36 -3.26 15.06
CA ILE A 6 16.98 -4.50 14.38
C ILE A 6 16.82 -4.17 12.90
N ILE A 7 17.44 -4.95 12.03
CA ILE A 7 17.36 -4.74 10.57
C ILE A 7 16.72 -5.97 9.95
N ARG A 8 15.68 -5.77 9.13
CA ARG A 8 15.04 -6.81 8.34
C ARG A 8 15.26 -6.55 6.86
N ASN A 9 15.78 -7.55 6.16
CA ASN A 9 15.93 -7.52 4.71
C ASN A 9 14.66 -8.11 4.08
N LEU A 10 13.79 -7.29 3.49
CA LEU A 10 12.60 -7.70 2.73
C LEU A 10 12.85 -7.60 1.22
N THR A 11 14.08 -7.82 0.78
CA THR A 11 14.48 -7.81 -0.63
C THR A 11 14.78 -9.22 -1.13
N SER A 12 14.85 -9.39 -2.45
CA SER A 12 15.20 -10.65 -3.11
C SER A 12 16.71 -10.92 -3.16
N THR A 13 17.53 -10.02 -2.62
CA THR A 13 19.00 -10.11 -2.62
C THR A 13 19.58 -9.95 -1.22
N PRO A 14 20.74 -10.54 -0.91
CA PRO A 14 21.43 -10.24 0.33
C PRO A 14 21.82 -8.76 0.37
N ILE A 15 21.84 -8.19 1.57
CA ILE A 15 22.31 -6.82 1.81
C ILE A 15 23.30 -6.86 2.97
N GLU A 16 24.39 -6.14 2.85
CA GLU A 16 25.41 -6.05 3.90
C GLU A 16 25.53 -4.63 4.44
N LEU A 17 25.34 -4.44 5.74
CA LEU A 17 25.69 -3.17 6.38
C LEU A 17 27.21 -3.08 6.50
N LYS A 18 27.80 -2.05 5.89
CA LYS A 18 29.26 -1.86 5.80
C LYS A 18 29.78 -0.73 6.67
N LEU A 19 28.97 0.31 6.90
CA LEU A 19 29.42 1.50 7.61
C LEU A 19 28.28 2.12 8.39
N ILE A 20 28.62 2.58 9.60
CA ILE A 20 27.77 3.35 10.50
C ILE A 20 28.47 4.67 10.79
N GLU A 21 27.81 5.77 10.51
CA GLU A 21 28.27 7.12 10.86
C GLU A 21 27.23 7.78 11.76
N ARG A 22 27.67 8.60 12.71
CA ARG A 22 26.76 9.34 13.61
C ARG A 22 26.98 10.83 13.53
N PHE A 23 25.87 11.55 13.54
CA PHE A 23 25.82 13.00 13.42
C PHE A 23 24.94 13.59 14.51
N GLN A 24 25.25 14.81 14.92
CA GLN A 24 24.31 15.61 15.72
C GLN A 24 23.17 16.08 14.83
N ALA A 25 21.93 16.02 15.34
CA ALA A 25 20.79 16.57 14.63
C ALA A 25 20.93 18.10 14.39
N PRO A 26 20.49 18.63 13.24
CA PRO A 26 20.55 20.06 12.94
C PRO A 26 19.74 20.90 13.94
N GLY A 27 20.26 22.08 14.30
CA GLY A 27 19.52 23.08 15.08
C GLY A 27 19.86 23.17 16.57
N GLN A 28 20.84 22.41 17.07
CA GLN A 28 21.37 22.61 18.42
C GLN A 28 22.90 22.62 18.40
N ALA A 29 23.48 23.72 18.91
CA ALA A 29 24.91 23.80 19.16
C ALA A 29 25.35 22.69 20.13
N PRO A 30 26.56 22.14 19.98
CA PRO A 30 27.07 21.16 20.94
C PRO A 30 27.01 21.76 22.35
N ALA A 31 26.58 20.96 23.33
CA ALA A 31 26.68 21.31 24.74
C ALA A 31 28.12 21.75 25.00
N LYS A 32 28.30 23.03 25.34
CA LYS A 32 29.61 23.57 25.69
C LYS A 32 30.14 22.72 26.85
N THR A 33 31.24 22.01 26.60
CA THR A 33 32.15 21.59 27.65
C THR A 33 32.52 22.82 28.46
N GLU A 34 32.19 22.82 29.75
CA GLU A 34 32.58 23.87 30.68
C GLU A 34 34.11 23.88 30.84
N GLU A 35 34.80 24.57 29.95
CA GLU A 35 36.11 25.13 30.26
C GLU A 35 35.91 26.53 30.84
N LYS A 36 36.23 26.65 32.13
CA LYS A 36 36.30 27.90 32.86
C LYS A 36 37.38 28.79 32.24
N SER A 37 36.99 29.89 31.61
CA SER A 37 37.84 31.09 31.56
C SER A 37 37.01 32.37 31.50
N ASN A 38 37.18 33.20 32.53
CA ASN A 38 36.71 34.58 32.59
C ASN A 38 37.27 35.43 31.44
N ASN A 39 36.45 36.27 30.82
CA ASN A 39 36.58 37.74 30.84
C ASN A 39 35.59 38.44 29.90
N ASN A 40 35.21 39.67 30.32
CA ASN A 40 34.33 40.64 29.66
C ASN A 40 34.77 41.02 28.23
N GLU A 41 33.80 41.21 27.32
CA GLU A 41 33.37 42.53 26.80
C GLU A 41 32.43 42.40 25.60
N SER A 42 31.59 43.41 25.43
CA SER A 42 30.54 43.62 24.43
C SER A 42 31.05 43.85 23.00
N SER A 43 30.36 43.31 21.97
CA SER A 43 30.11 44.01 20.68
C SER A 43 29.22 43.21 19.70
N LEU A 44 28.12 43.86 19.29
CA LEU A 44 27.46 43.92 17.97
C LEU A 44 27.42 42.72 17.00
N GLY A 45 26.21 42.47 16.46
CA GLY A 45 26.06 41.85 15.13
C GLY A 45 24.65 41.29 14.83
N SER A 46 23.78 42.11 14.26
CA SER A 46 22.43 41.79 13.79
C SER A 46 22.36 40.79 12.63
N LEU A 47 21.14 40.25 12.40
CA LEU A 47 20.46 39.85 11.13
C LEU A 47 19.94 38.40 11.23
N ALA A 48 18.70 38.04 10.90
CA ALA A 48 17.55 38.77 10.39
C ALA A 48 16.26 38.03 10.78
N LYS A 49 15.18 38.80 10.92
CA LYS A 49 13.79 38.36 11.09
C LYS A 49 13.25 37.82 9.77
N ASN A 50 12.44 36.77 9.83
CA ASN A 50 11.18 36.62 9.07
C ASN A 50 10.37 35.45 9.65
N PHE A 51 9.49 35.75 10.60
CA PHE A 51 8.42 34.86 11.03
C PHE A 51 7.13 35.67 10.93
N THR A 52 6.27 35.32 9.98
CA THR A 52 4.88 35.80 9.92
C THR A 52 3.99 34.60 10.21
N THR A 53 3.28 34.73 11.33
CA THR A 53 2.34 33.80 11.93
C THR A 53 1.14 33.54 11.03
N LEU A 54 0.76 32.26 10.88
CA LEU A 54 -0.63 31.87 10.68
C LEU A 54 -0.91 30.66 11.59
N MET A 55 -1.44 30.97 12.78
CA MET A 55 -2.06 30.01 13.69
C MET A 55 -3.57 30.06 13.48
N ASN A 56 -4.19 28.89 13.35
CA ASN A 56 -5.56 28.66 13.81
C ASN A 56 -5.60 27.29 14.50
N ASN A 57 -6.21 27.29 15.69
CA ASN A 57 -6.26 26.24 16.72
C ASN A 57 -6.99 24.96 16.23
N VAL A 58 -6.37 23.78 16.27
CA VAL A 58 -6.28 22.76 17.37
C VAL A 58 -7.45 21.74 17.38
N THR A 59 -7.16 20.52 16.94
CA THR A 59 -7.04 19.32 17.80
C THR A 59 -5.99 18.41 17.18
N ASN A 60 -4.75 18.59 17.66
CA ASN A 60 -3.54 18.03 17.10
C ASN A 60 -3.03 16.87 17.96
N THR A 61 -2.94 15.68 17.39
CA THR A 61 -1.71 14.90 17.45
C THR A 61 -0.88 15.28 16.22
N ILE A 62 -0.25 16.45 16.25
CA ILE A 62 0.73 16.87 15.24
C ILE A 62 2.11 16.61 15.82
N GLN A 63 2.82 15.64 15.25
CA GLN A 63 4.27 15.68 15.21
C GLN A 63 4.66 16.89 14.34
N SER A 64 5.28 17.89 14.95
CA SER A 64 5.97 18.96 14.24
C SER A 64 7.03 18.35 13.31
N PRO A 65 7.28 18.90 12.12
CA PRO A 65 8.39 18.44 11.30
C PRO A 65 9.69 18.81 12.02
N THR A 66 10.34 17.83 12.63
CA THR A 66 11.72 17.96 13.07
C THR A 66 12.58 18.03 11.82
N ASN A 67 13.23 19.16 11.59
CA ASN A 67 14.15 19.36 10.48
C ASN A 67 15.44 18.55 10.75
N LEU A 68 15.36 17.22 10.62
CA LEU A 68 16.47 16.28 10.85
C LEU A 68 17.34 16.11 9.60
N GLU A 69 17.19 16.94 8.57
CA GLU A 69 17.97 16.80 7.35
C GLU A 69 19.41 17.29 7.58
N LEU A 70 20.37 16.36 7.50
CA LEU A 70 21.78 16.68 7.69
C LEU A 70 22.27 17.59 6.57
N ALA A 71 23.00 18.66 6.93
CA ALA A 71 23.69 19.51 5.97
C ALA A 71 24.69 18.69 5.14
N ALA A 72 24.89 19.06 3.88
CA ALA A 72 25.78 18.35 2.95
C ALA A 72 27.22 18.22 3.47
N ASN A 73 27.66 19.16 4.32
CA ASN A 73 28.98 19.22 4.94
C ASN A 73 28.99 18.83 6.43
N ALA A 74 27.93 18.17 6.94
CA ALA A 74 27.89 17.71 8.31
C ALA A 74 29.06 16.74 8.59
N GLN A 75 29.77 16.96 9.69
CA GLN A 75 30.86 16.08 10.13
C GLN A 75 30.32 15.04 11.11
N SER A 76 30.64 13.76 10.85
CA SER A 76 30.31 12.68 11.78
C SER A 76 31.21 12.75 13.01
N PHE A 77 30.64 12.55 14.19
CA PHE A 77 31.43 12.44 15.43
C PHE A 77 31.84 11.00 15.75
N SER A 78 31.24 10.03 15.07
CA SER A 78 31.54 8.60 15.18
C SER A 78 31.48 7.97 13.79
N HIS A 79 32.45 7.11 13.50
CA HIS A 79 32.59 6.39 12.23
C HIS A 79 33.04 4.96 12.55
N LYS A 80 32.26 3.97 12.11
CA LYS A 80 32.51 2.56 12.43
C LYS A 80 32.25 1.68 11.21
N ASP A 81 33.32 1.10 10.68
CA ASP A 81 33.22 0.01 9.70
C ASP A 81 32.65 -1.25 10.35
N VAL A 82 31.71 -1.88 9.66
CA VAL A 82 31.05 -3.11 10.08
C VAL A 82 30.91 -4.06 8.89
N SER A 83 30.61 -5.32 9.15
CA SER A 83 30.33 -6.32 8.11
C SER A 83 29.21 -7.21 8.63
N ILE A 84 27.98 -6.74 8.45
CA ILE A 84 26.78 -7.44 8.91
C ILE A 84 25.95 -7.79 7.69
N ARG A 85 26.07 -9.04 7.24
CA ARG A 85 25.34 -9.59 6.11
C ARG A 85 23.97 -10.10 6.54
N ILE A 86 22.94 -9.69 5.82
CA ILE A 86 21.54 -10.04 6.09
C ILE A 86 20.96 -10.69 4.83
N GLU A 87 20.62 -11.98 4.92
CA GLU A 87 20.09 -12.73 3.78
C GLU A 87 18.65 -12.30 3.43
N PRO A 88 18.17 -12.60 2.20
CA PRO A 88 16.80 -12.30 1.79
C PRO A 88 15.75 -12.82 2.78
N PHE A 89 14.85 -11.94 3.21
CA PHE A 89 13.76 -12.22 4.14
C PHE A 89 14.20 -12.65 5.55
N GLU A 90 15.42 -12.30 5.96
CA GLU A 90 15.91 -12.49 7.33
C GLU A 90 15.81 -11.24 8.20
N VAL A 91 15.77 -11.48 9.52
CA VAL A 91 15.81 -10.47 10.57
C VAL A 91 17.16 -10.58 11.29
N CYS A 92 17.94 -9.51 11.27
CA CYS A 92 19.19 -9.38 12.00
C CYS A 92 18.98 -8.53 13.28
N LYS A 93 19.08 -9.18 14.44
CA LYS A 93 19.12 -8.50 15.75
C LYS A 93 20.57 -8.09 16.00
N THR A 94 20.87 -6.79 15.92
CA THR A 94 22.25 -6.28 16.05
C THR A 94 22.60 -5.92 17.50
N ASP A 95 23.87 -5.61 17.76
CA ASP A 95 24.37 -5.00 18.99
C ASP A 95 24.53 -3.47 18.88
N ILE A 96 24.07 -2.87 17.77
CA ILE A 96 24.27 -1.45 17.47
C ILE A 96 23.29 -0.64 18.32
N PRO A 97 23.77 0.17 19.28
CA PRO A 97 22.89 1.04 20.05
C PRO A 97 22.33 2.13 19.14
N LEU A 98 21.08 2.56 19.32
CA LEU A 98 20.56 3.68 18.52
C LEU A 98 21.24 5.02 18.86
N LYS A 99 21.76 5.16 20.08
CA LYS A 99 22.31 6.40 20.64
C LYS A 99 23.61 6.10 21.38
N GLU A 100 24.60 6.97 21.30
CA GLU A 100 25.87 6.85 22.02
C GLU A 100 26.08 7.97 23.06
N ARG A 101 25.57 9.17 22.81
CA ARG A 101 25.75 10.40 23.57
C ARG A 101 24.41 10.93 24.09
N ASP A 102 23.46 11.24 23.21
CA ASP A 102 22.21 11.93 23.58
C ASP A 102 20.99 11.53 22.72
N ASP A 103 19.85 12.17 23.00
CA ASP A 103 18.56 11.89 22.35
C ASP A 103 18.42 12.52 20.95
N HIS A 104 19.44 13.23 20.46
CA HIS A 104 19.44 14.05 19.25
C HIS A 104 20.51 13.61 18.24
N GLU A 105 20.65 12.30 18.07
CA GLU A 105 21.55 11.69 17.10
C GLU A 105 20.83 11.22 15.83
N ILE A 106 21.52 11.39 14.70
CA ILE A 106 21.15 10.76 13.43
C ILE A 106 22.24 9.74 13.10
N MET A 107 21.81 8.50 12.90
CA MET A 107 22.67 7.40 12.47
C MET A 107 22.51 7.20 10.98
N ARG A 108 23.62 7.33 10.25
CA ARG A 108 23.71 7.09 8.82
C ARG A 108 24.26 5.69 8.59
N LEU A 109 23.47 4.88 7.90
CA LEU A 109 23.77 3.49 7.57
C LEU A 109 24.13 3.41 6.10
N THR A 110 25.27 2.80 5.79
CA THR A 110 25.67 2.49 4.41
C THR A 110 25.64 0.98 4.20
N PHE A 111 24.71 0.56 3.34
CA PHE A 111 24.54 -0.81 2.90
C PHE A 111 25.27 -1.06 1.59
N GLU A 112 25.66 -2.30 1.35
CA GLU A 112 26.29 -2.76 0.12
C GLU A 112 25.54 -3.98 -0.44
N ASN A 113 25.33 -3.99 -1.75
CA ASN A 113 24.89 -5.17 -2.50
C ASN A 113 25.56 -5.16 -3.88
N ALA A 114 26.11 -6.31 -4.30
CA ALA A 114 26.82 -6.48 -5.57
C ALA A 114 27.88 -5.38 -5.85
N GLY A 115 28.59 -4.92 -4.80
CA GLY A 115 29.62 -3.89 -4.90
C GLY A 115 29.09 -2.45 -5.02
N GLN A 116 27.77 -2.23 -5.00
CA GLN A 116 27.14 -0.91 -4.98
C GLN A 116 26.71 -0.54 -3.57
N ARG A 117 26.79 0.75 -3.23
CA ARG A 117 26.59 1.26 -1.87
C ARG A 117 25.42 2.22 -1.80
N TYR A 118 24.65 2.11 -0.73
CA TYR A 118 23.36 2.76 -0.54
C TYR A 118 23.26 3.32 0.87
N ARG A 119 22.85 4.58 0.99
CA ARG A 119 22.82 5.31 2.25
C ARG A 119 21.40 5.56 2.72
N LEU A 120 21.19 5.41 4.03
CA LEU A 120 19.96 5.79 4.73
C LEU A 120 20.30 6.48 6.06
N ASP A 121 19.55 7.50 6.42
CA ASP A 121 19.63 8.13 7.74
C ASP A 121 18.45 7.65 8.61
N VAL A 122 18.74 7.26 9.86
CA VAL A 122 17.77 6.84 10.87
C VAL A 122 17.98 7.58 12.20
N PRO A 123 16.93 8.17 12.80
CA PRO A 123 15.59 8.36 12.23
C PRO A 123 15.65 9.21 10.95
N SER A 124 14.75 8.93 10.01
CA SER A 124 14.63 9.72 8.79
C SER A 124 14.07 11.11 9.08
N PRO A 125 14.34 12.12 8.24
CA PRO A 125 13.79 13.47 8.40
C PRO A 125 12.26 13.56 8.37
N THR A 126 11.62 12.57 7.76
CA THR A 126 10.17 12.41 7.79
C THR A 126 9.80 11.16 8.58
N SER A 127 8.58 11.12 9.11
CA SER A 127 8.01 9.89 9.70
C SER A 127 7.66 8.81 8.66
N LYS A 128 8.06 9.01 7.39
CA LYS A 128 7.72 8.17 6.25
C LYS A 128 8.91 7.35 5.77
N SER A 129 8.63 6.37 4.92
CA SER A 129 9.63 5.61 4.20
C SER A 129 10.53 6.50 3.35
N THR A 130 11.80 6.11 3.27
CA THR A 130 12.84 6.88 2.58
C THR A 130 13.52 6.00 1.55
N SER A 131 13.61 6.49 0.30
CA SER A 131 14.44 5.85 -0.72
C SER A 131 15.91 5.96 -0.32
N LEU A 132 16.65 4.86 -0.40
CA LEU A 132 18.08 4.89 -0.10
C LEU A 132 18.82 5.66 -1.20
N THR A 133 19.76 6.50 -0.79
CA THR A 133 20.57 7.29 -1.72
C THR A 133 21.73 6.43 -2.24
N PRO A 134 21.78 6.11 -3.55
CA PRO A 134 22.92 5.40 -4.11
C PRO A 134 24.17 6.29 -4.09
N LEU A 135 25.33 5.71 -3.80
CA LEU A 135 26.62 6.41 -3.78
C LEU A 135 27.36 6.34 -5.13
N GLN A 136 26.73 5.71 -6.13
CA GLN A 136 27.22 5.62 -7.51
C GLN A 136 26.19 6.23 -8.47
N GLN A 137 26.63 6.69 -9.65
CA GLN A 137 25.75 7.31 -10.65
C GLN A 137 24.76 6.31 -11.28
N ASN A 138 25.18 5.07 -11.52
CA ASN A 138 24.36 4.03 -12.16
C ASN A 138 24.03 2.91 -11.18
N SER A 139 22.96 3.10 -10.42
CA SER A 139 22.48 2.10 -9.46
C SER A 139 21.77 0.94 -10.16
N GLN A 140 22.14 -0.30 -9.82
CA GLN A 140 21.47 -1.51 -10.32
C GLN A 140 20.19 -1.78 -9.54
N PHE A 141 20.19 -1.48 -8.24
CA PHE A 141 19.05 -1.67 -7.37
C PHE A 141 18.51 -0.32 -6.90
N GLU A 142 17.25 -0.32 -6.48
CA GLU A 142 16.64 0.80 -5.79
C GLU A 142 16.05 0.20 -4.50
N TYR A 143 16.26 0.86 -3.36
CA TYR A 143 15.79 0.37 -2.07
C TYR A 143 14.98 1.42 -1.34
N THR A 144 14.05 0.96 -0.51
CA THR A 144 13.27 1.81 0.39
C THR A 144 13.44 1.31 1.83
N GLY A 145 13.82 2.20 2.72
CA GLY A 145 13.88 1.95 4.16
C GLY A 145 12.61 2.42 4.86
N VAL A 146 12.02 1.56 5.69
CA VAL A 146 10.95 1.90 6.62
C VAL A 146 11.49 1.73 8.04
N TYR A 147 11.68 2.85 8.74
CA TYR A 147 12.16 2.85 10.11
C TYR A 147 11.01 3.05 11.10
N LEU A 148 10.90 2.17 12.08
CA LEU A 148 9.89 2.18 13.15
C LEU A 148 10.58 2.56 14.47
N PRO A 149 10.51 3.85 14.89
CA PRO A 149 11.27 4.34 16.04
C PRO A 149 10.94 3.63 17.35
N GLN A 150 9.66 3.31 17.58
CA GLN A 150 9.19 2.70 18.83
C GLN A 150 9.78 1.30 19.06
N SER A 151 10.13 0.59 17.98
CA SER A 151 10.71 -0.75 18.02
C SER A 151 12.17 -0.80 17.59
N SER A 152 12.80 0.35 17.31
CA SER A 152 14.20 0.41 16.81
C SER A 152 14.42 -0.47 15.58
N TYR A 153 13.43 -0.50 14.67
CA TYR A 153 13.34 -1.53 13.64
C TYR A 153 13.41 -0.91 12.24
N LEU A 154 14.38 -1.32 11.44
CA LEU A 154 14.54 -0.91 10.05
C LEU A 154 14.20 -2.07 9.11
N SER A 155 13.21 -1.88 8.25
CA SER A 155 12.91 -2.80 7.15
C SER A 155 13.40 -2.24 5.82
N LEU A 156 14.14 -3.04 5.06
CA LEU A 156 14.63 -2.68 3.73
C LEU A 156 13.83 -3.44 2.67
N TYR A 157 13.19 -2.70 1.76
CA TYR A 157 12.42 -3.24 0.64
C TYR A 157 13.11 -2.95 -0.68
N SER A 158 12.94 -3.83 -1.67
CA SER A 158 13.23 -3.50 -3.07
C SER A 158 12.25 -2.42 -3.52
N SER A 159 12.75 -1.27 -3.96
CA SER A 159 11.91 -0.24 -4.58
C SER A 159 11.40 -0.74 -5.93
N ALA A 160 10.10 -0.60 -6.13
CA ALA A 160 9.41 -1.28 -7.20
C ALA A 160 9.14 -0.40 -8.43
N ARG A 161 9.56 0.87 -8.47
CA ARG A 161 9.07 1.87 -9.45
C ARG A 161 7.55 1.79 -9.56
N LEU A 162 6.86 2.39 -8.60
CA LEU A 162 5.44 2.09 -8.31
C LEU A 162 4.46 2.30 -9.47
N ASN A 163 4.79 3.10 -10.49
CA ASN A 163 3.97 3.22 -11.69
C ASN A 163 4.08 2.00 -12.64
N SER A 164 5.08 1.13 -12.48
CA SER A 164 5.42 0.03 -13.41
C SER A 164 5.93 -1.24 -12.71
N TRP A 165 5.50 -1.46 -11.46
CA TRP A 165 6.06 -2.51 -10.61
C TRP A 165 5.79 -3.94 -11.10
N MET A 166 4.69 -4.17 -11.82
CA MET A 166 4.39 -5.50 -12.37
C MET A 166 5.32 -5.86 -13.55
N GLY A 167 6.11 -4.92 -14.07
CA GLY A 167 7.10 -5.16 -15.12
C GLY A 167 8.26 -6.09 -14.72
N LYS A 168 8.57 -6.18 -13.43
CA LYS A 168 9.64 -7.05 -12.91
C LYS A 168 9.22 -8.51 -12.70
N LEU A 169 7.92 -8.78 -12.72
CA LEU A 169 7.35 -10.09 -12.39
C LEU A 169 7.26 -10.99 -13.63
N LYS A 170 7.38 -12.31 -13.43
CA LYS A 170 7.29 -13.26 -14.54
C LYS A 170 5.90 -13.23 -15.22
N PRO A 171 5.85 -13.36 -16.56
CA PRO A 171 4.59 -13.26 -17.29
C PRO A 171 3.56 -14.35 -16.91
N GLN A 172 4.03 -15.54 -16.51
CA GLN A 172 3.18 -16.68 -16.20
C GLN A 172 2.61 -16.67 -14.78
N THR A 173 3.00 -15.70 -13.95
CA THR A 173 2.58 -15.60 -12.55
C THR A 173 1.07 -15.32 -12.47
N PRO A 174 0.27 -16.18 -11.79
CA PRO A 174 -1.13 -15.91 -11.55
C PRO A 174 -1.32 -14.63 -10.75
N LEU A 175 -2.29 -13.78 -11.12
CA LEU A 175 -2.51 -12.52 -10.40
C LEU A 175 -2.85 -12.71 -8.91
N SER A 176 -3.45 -13.84 -8.53
CA SER A 176 -3.78 -14.14 -7.13
C SER A 176 -2.55 -14.43 -6.25
N ALA A 177 -1.38 -14.63 -6.84
CA ALA A 177 -0.13 -14.77 -6.11
C ALA A 177 0.47 -13.43 -5.66
N LEU A 178 0.03 -12.32 -6.27
CA LEU A 178 0.68 -11.03 -6.11
C LEU A 178 0.19 -10.30 -4.85
N SER A 179 1.09 -9.50 -4.28
CA SER A 179 0.76 -8.49 -3.28
C SER A 179 0.31 -7.22 -4.00
N ILE A 180 -0.99 -6.94 -3.99
CA ILE A 180 -1.60 -5.88 -4.79
C ILE A 180 -2.20 -4.80 -3.87
N PRO A 181 -1.74 -3.55 -3.93
CA PRO A 181 -2.41 -2.45 -3.26
C PRO A 181 -3.72 -2.11 -3.97
N GLY A 182 -4.77 -1.90 -3.19
CA GLY A 182 -6.08 -1.49 -3.65
C GLY A 182 -6.60 -0.27 -2.92
N THR A 183 -7.61 0.39 -3.48
CA THR A 183 -8.32 1.50 -2.82
C THR A 183 -9.81 1.24 -2.78
N HIS A 184 -10.42 1.52 -1.63
CA HIS A 184 -11.85 1.38 -1.40
C HIS A 184 -12.59 2.61 -1.93
N ASN A 185 -13.69 2.37 -2.64
CA ASN A 185 -14.45 3.40 -3.35
C ASN A 185 -13.54 4.45 -4.01
N SER A 186 -12.65 4.00 -4.89
CA SER A 186 -11.44 4.68 -5.37
C SER A 186 -11.66 6.10 -5.90
N ALA A 187 -12.86 6.42 -6.38
CA ALA A 187 -13.20 7.73 -6.92
C ALA A 187 -13.50 8.80 -5.85
N THR A 188 -13.67 8.43 -4.58
CA THR A 188 -14.15 9.31 -3.50
C THR A 188 -13.08 10.25 -2.92
N HIS A 189 -12.36 10.96 -3.79
CA HIS A 189 -11.32 11.92 -3.43
C HIS A 189 -11.76 13.39 -3.53
N TYR A 190 -12.90 13.65 -4.18
CA TYR A 190 -13.46 14.99 -4.32
C TYR A 190 -13.94 15.55 -2.98
N LEU A 191 -14.20 16.87 -2.98
CA LEU A 191 -14.87 17.51 -1.86
C LEU A 191 -16.29 16.94 -1.71
N ALA A 192 -16.52 16.22 -0.61
CA ALA A 192 -17.76 15.56 -0.24
C ALA A 192 -17.99 15.68 1.28
N LEU A 193 -19.11 15.15 1.79
CA LEU A 193 -19.28 14.99 3.23
C LEU A 193 -18.14 14.13 3.80
N PRO A 194 -17.60 14.44 5.00
CA PRO A 194 -16.45 13.71 5.54
C PRO A 194 -16.65 12.19 5.65
N SER A 195 -17.86 11.75 6.00
CA SER A 195 -18.22 10.33 6.11
C SER A 195 -18.30 9.58 4.77
N VAL A 196 -18.25 10.30 3.65
CA VAL A 196 -18.37 9.78 2.28
C VAL A 196 -17.00 9.71 1.58
N ARG A 197 -16.02 10.50 2.05
CA ARG A 197 -14.70 10.60 1.44
C ARG A 197 -13.79 9.48 1.95
N CYS A 198 -13.45 8.54 1.07
CA CYS A 198 -12.58 7.42 1.40
C CYS A 198 -11.14 7.64 0.92
N GLN A 199 -10.92 8.56 -0.04
CA GLN A 199 -9.62 8.76 -0.67
C GLN A 199 -9.09 10.19 -0.51
N ALA A 200 -7.77 10.29 -0.34
CA ALA A 200 -7.09 11.58 -0.20
C ALA A 200 -6.68 12.19 -1.56
N VAL A 201 -6.48 11.36 -2.59
CA VAL A 201 -5.84 11.71 -3.87
C VAL A 201 -6.59 11.12 -5.07
N SER A 202 -6.32 11.67 -6.26
CA SER A 202 -6.98 11.26 -7.52
C SER A 202 -6.69 9.80 -7.90
N VAL A 203 -7.49 9.20 -8.80
CA VAL A 203 -7.21 7.83 -9.25
C VAL A 203 -5.91 7.75 -10.05
N THR A 204 -5.58 8.80 -10.81
CA THR A 204 -4.29 8.92 -11.49
C THR A 204 -3.12 8.86 -10.49
N ASP A 205 -3.21 9.56 -9.36
CA ASP A 205 -2.18 9.50 -8.31
C ASP A 205 -2.10 8.12 -7.65
N GLN A 206 -3.25 7.49 -7.39
CA GLN A 206 -3.32 6.13 -6.86
C GLN A 206 -2.57 5.14 -7.78
N LEU A 207 -2.87 5.17 -9.07
CA LEU A 207 -2.24 4.31 -10.07
C LEU A 207 -0.73 4.59 -10.20
N ASN A 208 -0.31 5.85 -10.28
CA ASN A 208 1.10 6.22 -10.36
C ASN A 208 1.90 5.82 -9.11
N ASN A 209 1.24 5.62 -7.97
CA ASN A 209 1.86 5.20 -6.72
C ASN A 209 1.62 3.73 -6.36
N GLY A 210 1.18 2.90 -7.30
CA GLY A 210 1.25 1.43 -7.18
C GLY A 210 -0.07 0.73 -6.96
N VAL A 211 -1.18 1.45 -6.79
CA VAL A 211 -2.52 0.87 -6.69
C VAL A 211 -2.87 0.16 -8.00
N ARG A 212 -3.33 -1.09 -7.92
CA ARG A 212 -3.78 -1.89 -9.08
C ARG A 212 -5.10 -2.60 -8.84
N PHE A 213 -5.73 -2.40 -7.69
CA PHE A 213 -7.12 -2.81 -7.44
C PHE A 213 -7.98 -1.59 -7.13
N LEU A 214 -9.05 -1.38 -7.89
CA LEU A 214 -9.96 -0.25 -7.73
C LEU A 214 -11.34 -0.78 -7.36
N ASP A 215 -11.85 -0.44 -6.18
CA ASP A 215 -13.27 -0.64 -5.83
C ASP A 215 -14.07 0.55 -6.35
N VAL A 216 -14.93 0.31 -7.33
CA VAL A 216 -15.66 1.35 -8.06
C VAL A 216 -17.14 1.09 -7.92
N ARG A 217 -17.86 2.10 -7.44
CA ARG A 217 -19.28 2.01 -7.13
C ARG A 217 -20.07 2.97 -8.01
N VAL A 218 -21.05 2.43 -8.71
CA VAL A 218 -21.75 3.16 -9.77
C VAL A 218 -23.26 2.99 -9.69
N GLN A 219 -23.98 3.97 -10.22
CA GLN A 219 -25.41 3.88 -10.49
C GLN A 219 -25.69 4.30 -11.94
N PRO A 220 -26.63 3.64 -12.64
CA PRO A 220 -27.18 4.19 -13.87
C PRO A 220 -27.79 5.57 -13.67
N GLU A 221 -27.48 6.51 -14.56
CA GLU A 221 -27.97 7.90 -14.51
C GLU A 221 -29.43 8.01 -14.94
N ASN A 222 -29.76 7.43 -16.10
CA ASN A 222 -31.10 7.46 -16.66
C ASN A 222 -31.72 6.06 -16.61
N LEU A 223 -32.80 5.93 -15.83
CA LEU A 223 -33.49 4.65 -15.63
C LEU A 223 -34.60 4.40 -16.67
N GLU A 224 -35.03 5.44 -17.37
CA GLU A 224 -36.17 5.38 -18.29
C GLU A 224 -35.73 5.14 -19.74
N ASP A 225 -34.49 5.48 -20.07
CA ASP A 225 -33.91 5.23 -21.39
C ASP A 225 -32.97 4.00 -21.36
N PRO A 226 -33.37 2.85 -21.93
CA PRO A 226 -32.55 1.65 -21.99
C PRO A 226 -31.31 1.78 -22.90
N ASN A 227 -31.23 2.83 -23.73
CA ASN A 227 -30.05 3.10 -24.57
C ASN A 227 -29.09 4.12 -23.93
N ALA A 228 -29.46 4.70 -22.78
CA ALA A 228 -28.59 5.62 -22.07
C ALA A 228 -27.38 4.87 -21.50
N ASP A 229 -26.21 5.44 -21.70
CA ASP A 229 -24.94 4.85 -21.30
C ASP A 229 -24.37 5.45 -20.00
N GLY A 230 -25.01 6.49 -19.47
CA GLY A 230 -24.55 7.23 -18.31
C GLY A 230 -24.46 6.38 -17.05
N LEU A 231 -23.25 6.22 -16.53
CA LEU A 231 -22.97 5.65 -15.21
C LEU A 231 -22.30 6.71 -14.32
N ILE A 232 -22.92 7.00 -13.18
CA ILE A 232 -22.44 7.97 -12.19
C ILE A 232 -21.72 7.24 -11.06
N LEU A 233 -20.61 7.80 -10.59
CA LEU A 233 -19.86 7.34 -9.42
C LEU A 233 -20.55 7.78 -8.13
N VAL A 234 -20.76 6.84 -7.21
CA VAL A 234 -21.53 7.04 -5.97
C VAL A 234 -20.88 6.39 -4.76
N HIS A 235 -21.34 6.76 -3.57
CA HIS A 235 -20.99 6.07 -2.32
C HIS A 235 -22.25 5.90 -1.47
N ALA A 236 -22.75 4.67 -1.42
CA ALA A 236 -24.08 4.34 -0.91
C ALA A 236 -25.15 5.23 -1.57
N VAL A 237 -25.87 6.02 -0.78
CA VAL A 237 -26.95 6.92 -1.24
C VAL A 237 -26.45 8.34 -1.56
N PHE A 238 -25.15 8.61 -1.37
CA PHE A 238 -24.58 9.95 -1.42
C PHE A 238 -23.78 10.20 -2.71
N PRO A 239 -23.83 11.44 -3.24
CA PRO A 239 -22.92 11.85 -4.30
C PRO A 239 -21.49 11.93 -3.76
N ILE A 240 -20.51 11.52 -4.57
CA ILE A 240 -19.09 11.56 -4.20
C ILE A 240 -18.48 12.96 -4.33
N SER A 241 -19.25 13.97 -4.74
CA SER A 241 -18.78 15.34 -4.93
C SER A 241 -19.91 16.35 -4.71
N LEU A 242 -19.60 17.45 -4.01
CA LEU A 242 -20.49 18.59 -3.81
C LEU A 242 -20.59 19.50 -5.06
N THR A 243 -19.78 19.27 -6.09
CA THR A 243 -19.74 20.09 -7.32
C THR A 243 -20.40 19.42 -8.52
N GLY A 244 -21.27 18.43 -8.27
CA GLY A 244 -22.02 17.71 -9.29
C GLY A 244 -21.52 16.28 -9.54
N ASN A 245 -22.26 15.57 -10.40
CA ASN A 245 -21.99 14.17 -10.72
C ASN A 245 -20.59 13.99 -11.31
N LYS A 246 -20.00 12.81 -11.02
CA LYS A 246 -18.75 12.34 -11.60
C LYS A 246 -19.05 11.05 -12.33
N TYR A 247 -18.51 10.89 -13.53
CA TYR A 247 -18.92 9.81 -14.43
C TYR A 247 -17.89 8.70 -14.48
N PHE A 248 -18.39 7.46 -14.58
CA PHE A 248 -17.55 6.28 -14.72
C PHE A 248 -16.73 6.32 -16.02
N ARG A 249 -17.24 6.96 -17.08
CA ARG A 249 -16.53 7.10 -18.35
C ARG A 249 -15.23 7.88 -18.21
N ASP A 250 -15.26 9.00 -17.48
CA ASP A 250 -14.06 9.82 -17.24
C ASP A 250 -13.05 9.05 -16.37
N PHE A 251 -13.53 8.39 -15.32
CA PHE A 251 -12.71 7.52 -14.49
C PHE A 251 -12.04 6.40 -15.30
N LEU A 252 -12.80 5.75 -16.19
CA LEU A 252 -12.28 4.69 -17.06
C LEU A 252 -11.20 5.23 -18.00
N ASN A 253 -11.38 6.44 -18.54
CA ASN A 253 -10.39 7.09 -19.40
C ASN A 253 -9.05 7.30 -18.67
N GLU A 254 -9.07 7.72 -17.40
CA GLU A 254 -7.86 7.84 -16.57
C GLU A 254 -7.15 6.48 -16.42
N VAL A 255 -7.92 5.42 -16.12
CA VAL A 255 -7.38 4.06 -15.97
C VAL A 255 -6.77 3.55 -17.29
N THR A 256 -7.45 3.76 -18.42
CA THR A 256 -6.93 3.32 -19.72
C THR A 256 -5.69 4.11 -20.14
N ALA A 257 -5.66 5.42 -19.88
CA ALA A 257 -4.50 6.26 -20.15
C ALA A 257 -3.27 5.81 -19.35
N PHE A 258 -3.46 5.44 -18.08
CA PHE A 258 -2.41 4.86 -17.26
C PHE A 258 -1.87 3.53 -17.84
N LEU A 259 -2.76 2.62 -18.25
CA LEU A 259 -2.38 1.33 -18.84
C LEU A 259 -1.66 1.49 -20.19
N ASP A 260 -1.99 2.53 -20.95
CA ASP A 260 -1.30 2.84 -22.22
C ASP A 260 0.13 3.35 -21.98
N GLN A 261 0.33 4.14 -20.93
CA GLN A 261 1.64 4.64 -20.53
C GLN A 261 2.50 3.58 -19.83
N ASN A 262 1.86 2.59 -19.19
CA ASN A 262 2.53 1.55 -18.40
C ASN A 262 2.09 0.15 -18.88
N PRO A 263 2.53 -0.31 -20.08
CA PRO A 263 1.99 -1.51 -20.71
C PRO A 263 2.35 -2.82 -20.00
N SER A 264 3.26 -2.78 -19.02
CA SER A 264 3.52 -3.91 -18.13
C SER A 264 2.39 -4.15 -17.14
N GLU A 265 1.55 -3.15 -16.87
CA GLU A 265 0.60 -3.19 -15.76
C GLU A 265 -0.76 -3.76 -16.18
N THR A 266 -1.54 -4.15 -15.18
CA THR A 266 -2.96 -4.51 -15.30
C THR A 266 -3.71 -3.90 -14.12
N VAL A 267 -4.99 -3.60 -14.28
CA VAL A 267 -5.83 -3.11 -13.18
C VAL A 267 -6.97 -4.10 -12.94
N LEU A 268 -7.16 -4.51 -11.68
CA LEU A 268 -8.36 -5.20 -11.25
C LEU A 268 -9.40 -4.14 -10.87
N MET A 269 -10.58 -4.20 -11.50
CA MET A 269 -11.66 -3.26 -11.22
C MET A 269 -12.84 -4.02 -10.63
N SER A 270 -13.05 -3.83 -9.33
CA SER A 270 -14.26 -4.27 -8.62
C SER A 270 -15.38 -3.30 -8.93
N LEU A 271 -16.39 -3.77 -9.66
CA LEU A 271 -17.58 -2.98 -9.97
C LEU A 271 -18.75 -3.46 -9.14
N LYS A 272 -19.37 -2.52 -8.43
CA LYS A 272 -20.59 -2.73 -7.64
C LYS A 272 -21.62 -1.68 -8.02
N ARG A 273 -22.88 -2.10 -8.18
CA ARG A 273 -23.99 -1.16 -8.26
C ARG A 273 -24.33 -0.65 -6.87
N GLU A 274 -24.45 0.66 -6.72
CA GLU A 274 -24.95 1.36 -5.55
C GLU A 274 -25.91 2.48 -5.96
N GLY A 275 -26.29 3.36 -5.03
CA GLY A 275 -27.10 4.53 -5.33
C GLY A 275 -28.52 4.51 -4.77
N VAL A 276 -29.16 5.67 -4.85
CA VAL A 276 -30.60 5.86 -4.60
C VAL A 276 -31.35 5.65 -5.89
N GLY A 277 -31.84 4.44 -6.15
CA GLY A 277 -32.54 4.20 -7.40
C GLY A 277 -33.24 2.86 -7.48
N LYS A 278 -34.18 2.77 -8.42
CA LYS A 278 -34.84 1.52 -8.84
C LYS A 278 -34.02 0.74 -9.85
N SER A 279 -32.79 1.17 -10.15
CA SER A 279 -31.90 0.46 -11.07
C SER A 279 -31.66 -0.97 -10.59
N THR A 280 -31.68 -1.90 -11.51
CA THR A 280 -31.35 -3.29 -11.23
C THR A 280 -29.92 -3.62 -11.65
N ASP A 281 -29.37 -4.67 -11.06
CA ASP A 281 -28.08 -5.22 -11.49
C ASP A 281 -28.13 -5.64 -12.97
N GLN A 282 -29.28 -6.14 -13.44
CA GLN A 282 -29.50 -6.51 -14.83
C GLN A 282 -29.35 -5.31 -15.78
N GLN A 283 -30.00 -4.18 -15.46
CA GLN A 283 -29.86 -2.95 -16.23
C GLN A 283 -28.41 -2.47 -16.24
N PHE A 284 -27.75 -2.42 -15.07
CA PHE A 284 -26.35 -2.05 -14.97
C PHE A 284 -25.45 -2.97 -15.81
N SER A 285 -25.68 -4.29 -15.76
CA SER A 285 -24.89 -5.26 -16.51
C SER A 285 -24.99 -5.06 -18.03
N LYS A 286 -26.17 -4.70 -18.55
CA LYS A 286 -26.36 -4.35 -19.97
C LYS A 286 -25.60 -3.09 -20.34
N ILE A 287 -25.78 -2.02 -19.56
CA ILE A 287 -25.11 -0.74 -19.83
C ILE A 287 -23.59 -0.94 -19.87
N LEU A 288 -23.03 -1.62 -18.86
CA LEU A 288 -21.60 -1.92 -18.80
C LEU A 288 -21.15 -2.77 -20.00
N HIS A 289 -21.88 -3.83 -20.33
CA HIS A 289 -21.56 -4.69 -21.46
C HIS A 289 -21.60 -3.95 -22.80
N ASP A 290 -22.70 -3.26 -23.12
CA ASP A 290 -22.97 -2.71 -24.44
C ASP A 290 -22.16 -1.44 -24.73
N HIS A 291 -21.97 -0.59 -23.71
CA HIS A 291 -21.40 0.75 -23.88
C HIS A 291 -19.97 0.91 -23.39
N TYR A 292 -19.44 -0.02 -22.58
CA TYR A 292 -18.09 0.09 -22.02
C TYR A 292 -17.19 -1.08 -22.40
N ILE A 293 -17.68 -2.31 -22.31
CA ILE A 293 -16.86 -3.51 -22.57
C ILE A 293 -16.87 -3.89 -24.05
N SER A 294 -18.04 -3.95 -24.67
CA SER A 294 -18.18 -4.36 -26.08
C SER A 294 -17.53 -3.39 -27.07
N LYS A 295 -17.37 -2.12 -26.68
CA LYS A 295 -16.71 -1.09 -27.49
C LYS A 295 -15.19 -1.26 -27.58
N ASP A 296 -14.58 -1.89 -26.57
CA ASP A 296 -13.14 -2.19 -26.55
C ASP A 296 -12.89 -3.54 -25.83
N LYS A 297 -13.28 -4.64 -26.47
CA LYS A 297 -13.12 -5.98 -25.89
C LYS A 297 -11.66 -6.33 -25.57
N GLY A 298 -10.72 -5.76 -26.32
CA GLY A 298 -9.28 -6.00 -26.12
C GLY A 298 -8.75 -5.42 -24.81
N ARG A 299 -9.42 -4.38 -24.27
CA ARG A 299 -9.06 -3.72 -23.00
C ARG A 299 -9.54 -4.46 -21.77
N TRP A 300 -10.44 -5.41 -21.89
CA TRP A 300 -11.02 -6.09 -20.73
C TRP A 300 -10.63 -7.56 -20.69
N PHE A 301 -10.34 -8.04 -19.48
CA PHE A 301 -10.31 -9.46 -19.18
C PHE A 301 -11.61 -9.82 -18.46
N THR A 302 -12.44 -10.62 -19.12
CA THR A 302 -13.80 -10.94 -18.67
C THR A 302 -14.04 -12.44 -18.45
N ASP A 303 -13.02 -13.29 -18.54
CA ASP A 303 -13.19 -14.70 -18.22
C ASP A 303 -13.43 -14.87 -16.71
N ASN A 304 -14.28 -15.82 -16.33
CA ASN A 304 -14.53 -16.15 -14.92
C ASN A 304 -13.45 -17.09 -14.36
N ARG A 305 -12.19 -16.65 -14.39
CA ARG A 305 -11.02 -17.35 -13.85
C ARG A 305 -9.92 -16.38 -13.47
N ILE A 306 -8.97 -16.86 -12.67
CA ILE A 306 -7.78 -16.10 -12.32
C ILE A 306 -6.84 -16.04 -13.55
N PRO A 307 -6.54 -14.85 -14.10
CA PRO A 307 -5.60 -14.72 -15.21
C PRO A 307 -4.15 -14.85 -14.75
N ARG A 308 -3.29 -15.28 -15.67
CA ARG A 308 -1.84 -15.00 -15.59
C ARG A 308 -1.58 -13.53 -15.91
N LEU A 309 -0.47 -13.00 -15.39
CA LEU A 309 -0.09 -11.61 -15.60
C LEU A 309 -0.03 -11.25 -17.10
N GLU A 310 0.58 -12.10 -17.93
CA GLU A 310 0.68 -11.90 -19.39
C GLU A 310 -0.67 -11.77 -20.10
N GLU A 311 -1.71 -12.45 -19.62
CA GLU A 311 -3.04 -12.40 -20.20
C GLU A 311 -3.77 -11.10 -19.86
N ALA A 312 -3.37 -10.48 -18.73
CA ALA A 312 -3.98 -9.31 -18.13
C ALA A 312 -3.23 -8.00 -18.44
N ARG A 313 -1.96 -8.04 -18.86
CA ARG A 313 -1.19 -6.83 -19.18
C ARG A 313 -1.95 -5.94 -20.18
N LYS A 314 -1.93 -4.62 -19.92
CA LYS A 314 -2.71 -3.58 -20.61
C LYS A 314 -4.23 -3.66 -20.47
N LYS A 315 -4.75 -4.60 -19.69
CA LYS A 315 -6.20 -4.82 -19.55
C LYS A 315 -6.71 -4.45 -18.16
N ILE A 316 -8.02 -4.36 -18.10
CA ILE A 316 -8.81 -4.25 -16.88
C ILE A 316 -9.43 -5.62 -16.62
N VAL A 317 -9.08 -6.24 -15.50
CA VAL A 317 -9.68 -7.48 -15.03
C VAL A 317 -10.96 -7.15 -14.27
N LEU A 318 -12.12 -7.55 -14.81
CA LEU A 318 -13.41 -7.28 -14.19
C LEU A 318 -13.64 -8.19 -12.98
N VAL A 319 -13.77 -7.61 -11.79
CA VAL A 319 -14.29 -8.26 -10.59
C VAL A 319 -15.76 -7.83 -10.42
N ARG A 320 -16.69 -8.75 -10.68
CA ARG A 320 -18.13 -8.45 -10.81
C ARG A 320 -18.85 -8.63 -9.48
N ARG A 321 -19.27 -7.54 -8.83
CA ARG A 321 -20.11 -7.54 -7.61
C ARG A 321 -21.57 -7.16 -7.91
N PHE A 322 -22.11 -7.66 -9.02
CA PHE A 322 -23.49 -7.44 -9.46
C PHE A 322 -24.02 -8.67 -10.22
N GLY A 323 -25.33 -8.89 -10.18
CA GLY A 323 -26.01 -9.89 -10.99
C GLY A 323 -26.03 -9.55 -12.49
N VAL A 324 -26.10 -10.56 -13.36
CA VAL A 324 -26.07 -10.36 -14.82
C VAL A 324 -27.44 -10.62 -15.44
N ASP A 325 -27.80 -9.83 -16.45
CA ASP A 325 -28.98 -10.06 -17.27
C ASP A 325 -28.83 -11.32 -18.15
N ASP A 326 -29.96 -11.96 -18.48
CA ASP A 326 -30.00 -13.16 -19.32
C ASP A 326 -29.32 -12.96 -20.69
N ALA A 327 -29.42 -11.77 -21.29
CA ALA A 327 -28.76 -11.45 -22.54
C ALA A 327 -27.22 -11.49 -22.44
N VAL A 328 -26.66 -11.28 -21.24
CA VAL A 328 -25.22 -11.27 -20.99
C VAL A 328 -24.74 -12.64 -20.46
N LYS A 329 -25.63 -13.50 -19.95
CA LYS A 329 -25.25 -14.85 -19.47
C LYS A 329 -24.58 -15.71 -20.54
N GLY A 330 -24.95 -15.51 -21.81
CA GLY A 330 -24.34 -16.21 -22.95
C GLY A 330 -22.93 -15.73 -23.32
N TYR A 331 -22.46 -14.63 -22.73
CA TYR A 331 -21.15 -14.04 -23.01
C TYR A 331 -20.02 -15.01 -22.64
N ASN A 332 -18.89 -14.90 -23.36
CA ASN A 332 -17.75 -15.82 -23.27
C ASN A 332 -18.13 -17.31 -23.45
N ASN A 333 -18.99 -17.64 -24.42
CA ASN A 333 -19.45 -19.02 -24.67
C ASN A 333 -20.09 -19.67 -23.43
N ASN A 334 -20.94 -18.93 -22.71
CA ASN A 334 -21.55 -19.31 -21.43
C ASN A 334 -20.55 -19.50 -20.27
N ALA A 335 -19.29 -19.06 -20.40
CA ALA A 335 -18.30 -19.14 -19.31
C ALA A 335 -18.45 -18.00 -18.27
N GLY A 336 -19.41 -17.10 -18.47
CA GLY A 336 -19.72 -16.01 -17.55
C GLY A 336 -19.10 -14.65 -17.93
N PHE A 337 -19.32 -13.65 -17.08
CA PHE A 337 -18.96 -12.26 -17.33
C PHE A 337 -18.15 -11.69 -16.15
N GLY A 338 -16.83 -11.62 -16.32
CA GLY A 338 -15.88 -11.25 -15.27
C GLY A 338 -15.69 -12.34 -14.21
N LEU A 339 -14.77 -12.08 -13.28
CA LEU A 339 -14.62 -12.84 -12.04
C LEU A 339 -15.90 -12.67 -11.20
N ASP A 340 -16.65 -13.76 -11.01
CA ASP A 340 -17.92 -13.70 -10.29
C ASP A 340 -17.69 -13.48 -8.79
N ALA A 341 -18.10 -12.31 -8.32
CA ALA A 341 -18.09 -11.91 -6.91
C ALA A 341 -19.50 -11.42 -6.48
N SER A 342 -20.54 -11.85 -7.18
CA SER A 342 -21.91 -11.37 -6.95
C SER A 342 -22.51 -11.89 -5.64
N SER A 343 -22.07 -13.06 -5.16
CA SER A 343 -22.39 -13.59 -3.83
C SER A 343 -21.29 -13.22 -2.83
N TRP A 344 -21.20 -11.92 -2.53
CA TRP A 344 -20.23 -11.35 -1.59
C TRP A 344 -20.70 -11.53 -0.14
N PRO A 345 -19.96 -12.25 0.72
CA PRO A 345 -20.32 -12.39 2.13
C PRO A 345 -20.35 -11.04 2.85
N ASP A 346 -21.44 -10.75 3.54
CA ASP A 346 -21.65 -9.46 4.19
C ASP A 346 -20.90 -9.36 5.54
N ASN A 347 -20.30 -8.20 5.80
CA ASN A 347 -19.59 -7.84 7.04
C ASN A 347 -18.73 -8.97 7.65
N CYS A 348 -17.96 -9.70 6.83
CA CYS A 348 -17.31 -10.95 7.22
C CYS A 348 -15.83 -10.79 7.60
N GLU A 349 -15.36 -11.57 8.58
CA GLU A 349 -13.93 -11.66 8.91
C GLU A 349 -13.13 -12.52 7.91
N ASP A 350 -13.79 -13.49 7.27
CA ASP A 350 -13.19 -14.44 6.34
C ASP A 350 -14.27 -15.21 5.57
N GLY A 351 -14.68 -14.70 4.41
CA GLY A 351 -15.72 -15.26 3.56
C GLY A 351 -15.18 -15.78 2.24
N LEU A 352 -15.74 -16.87 1.72
CA LEU A 352 -15.45 -17.37 0.37
C LEU A 352 -16.63 -17.03 -0.55
N CYS A 353 -16.37 -16.33 -1.66
CA CYS A 353 -17.40 -16.04 -2.66
C CYS A 353 -17.80 -17.31 -3.42
N VAL A 354 -19.03 -17.31 -3.95
CA VAL A 354 -19.52 -18.39 -4.83
C VAL A 354 -18.61 -18.50 -6.05
N GLY A 355 -18.10 -19.71 -6.30
CA GLY A 355 -17.10 -20.00 -7.34
C GLY A 355 -15.68 -20.23 -6.82
N GLY A 356 -15.39 -19.88 -5.56
CA GLY A 356 -14.15 -20.25 -4.87
C GLY A 356 -12.89 -19.54 -5.37
N THR A 357 -13.01 -18.56 -6.27
CA THR A 357 -11.90 -17.78 -6.83
C THR A 357 -11.58 -16.52 -6.03
N ILE A 358 -12.45 -16.11 -5.11
CA ILE A 358 -12.30 -14.93 -4.26
C ILE A 358 -12.61 -15.32 -2.81
N ARG A 359 -11.70 -14.96 -1.91
CA ARG A 359 -11.84 -15.05 -0.46
C ARG A 359 -11.62 -13.65 0.11
N VAL A 360 -12.49 -13.21 1.01
CA VAL A 360 -12.57 -11.81 1.41
C VAL A 360 -12.60 -11.65 2.93
N GLN A 361 -11.90 -10.65 3.44
CA GLN A 361 -12.18 -10.04 4.74
C GLN A 361 -12.76 -8.65 4.47
N ASP A 362 -14.00 -8.44 4.88
CA ASP A 362 -14.78 -7.21 4.66
C ASP A 362 -15.61 -6.86 5.91
N PHE A 363 -14.99 -6.96 7.09
CA PHE A 363 -15.60 -6.50 8.34
C PHE A 363 -15.60 -4.96 8.36
N TYR A 364 -16.62 -4.32 7.79
CA TYR A 364 -16.65 -2.87 7.59
C TYR A 364 -17.45 -2.11 8.66
N GLU A 365 -18.26 -2.79 9.47
CA GLU A 365 -19.08 -2.13 10.50
C GLU A 365 -18.33 -2.00 11.83
N VAL A 366 -17.80 -0.81 12.08
CA VAL A 366 -17.11 -0.48 13.33
C VAL A 366 -17.99 0.46 14.14
N GLU A 367 -18.79 -0.10 15.04
CA GLU A 367 -19.77 0.65 15.85
C GLU A 367 -19.12 1.66 16.81
N GLU A 368 -17.93 1.34 17.30
CA GLU A 368 -17.19 2.13 18.28
C GLU A 368 -15.69 2.08 17.99
N SER A 369 -14.95 3.12 18.41
CA SER A 369 -13.52 3.22 18.11
C SER A 369 -12.67 2.09 18.72
N VAL A 370 -13.16 1.42 19.77
CA VAL A 370 -12.53 0.23 20.37
C VAL A 370 -12.60 -0.99 19.44
N ASN A 371 -13.60 -1.03 18.55
CA ASN A 371 -13.73 -2.11 17.56
C ASN A 371 -12.72 -2.00 16.41
N ILE A 372 -11.95 -0.89 16.33
CA ILE A 372 -10.87 -0.75 15.34
C ILE A 372 -9.76 -1.77 15.60
N ASP A 373 -9.48 -2.14 16.85
CA ASP A 373 -8.48 -3.17 17.17
C ASP A 373 -8.94 -4.56 16.68
N LYS A 374 -10.24 -4.82 16.73
CA LYS A 374 -10.83 -6.04 16.15
C LYS A 374 -10.66 -6.05 14.62
N LYS A 375 -10.89 -4.92 13.96
CA LYS A 375 -10.61 -4.76 12.52
C LYS A 375 -9.15 -5.05 12.18
N ILE A 376 -8.21 -4.44 12.92
CA ILE A 376 -6.76 -4.68 12.75
C ILE A 376 -6.43 -6.17 12.88
N LYS A 377 -6.98 -6.85 13.89
CA LYS A 377 -6.78 -8.30 14.08
C LYS A 377 -7.25 -9.10 12.86
N PHE A 378 -8.44 -8.83 12.34
CA PHE A 378 -8.95 -9.51 11.14
C PHE A 378 -8.10 -9.24 9.90
N CYS A 379 -7.69 -7.99 9.69
CA CYS A 379 -6.78 -7.62 8.60
C CYS A 379 -5.47 -8.41 8.68
N HIS A 380 -4.82 -8.45 9.86
CA HIS A 380 -3.56 -9.18 10.04
C HIS A 380 -3.73 -10.68 9.88
N THR A 381 -4.81 -11.26 10.39
CA THR A 381 -5.10 -12.70 10.24
C THR A 381 -5.30 -13.06 8.76
N HIS A 382 -5.93 -12.19 7.98
CA HIS A 382 -6.12 -12.41 6.55
C HIS A 382 -4.81 -12.26 5.76
N LEU A 383 -3.93 -11.31 6.15
CA LEU A 383 -2.56 -11.22 5.62
C LEU A 383 -1.77 -12.50 5.89
N GLU A 384 -1.82 -13.03 7.12
CA GLU A 384 -1.14 -14.28 7.48
C GLU A 384 -1.59 -15.45 6.60
N LYS A 385 -2.90 -15.59 6.39
CA LYS A 385 -3.48 -16.63 5.54
C LYS A 385 -2.96 -16.51 4.10
N ALA A 386 -2.95 -15.31 3.53
CA ALA A 386 -2.41 -15.08 2.19
C ALA A 386 -0.89 -15.37 2.12
N GLY A 387 -0.13 -14.93 3.13
CA GLY A 387 1.33 -15.09 3.19
C GLY A 387 1.81 -16.52 3.39
N SER A 388 0.93 -17.40 3.88
CA SER A 388 1.20 -18.84 4.03
C SER A 388 1.05 -19.64 2.75
N LEU A 389 0.52 -19.05 1.67
CA LEU A 389 0.27 -19.79 0.43
C LEU A 389 1.50 -19.87 -0.44
N VAL A 390 1.59 -20.99 -1.16
CA VAL A 390 2.66 -21.29 -2.12
C VAL A 390 2.00 -21.36 -3.49
N CYS A 391 2.19 -20.34 -4.31
CA CYS A 391 1.64 -20.24 -5.66
C CYS A 391 2.19 -21.39 -6.55
N PRO A 392 1.35 -22.02 -7.39
CA PRO A 392 1.80 -22.99 -8.38
C PRO A 392 2.47 -22.27 -9.57
N LEU A 393 3.81 -22.24 -9.58
CA LEU A 393 4.57 -21.69 -10.71
C LEU A 393 4.81 -22.76 -11.78
N PRO A 394 4.89 -22.38 -13.07
CA PRO A 394 5.30 -23.32 -14.12
C PRO A 394 6.67 -23.95 -13.79
N GLY A 395 6.75 -25.28 -13.91
CA GLY A 395 7.96 -26.05 -13.61
C GLY A 395 8.20 -26.38 -12.13
N ALA A 396 7.42 -25.82 -11.20
CA ALA A 396 7.48 -26.20 -9.79
C ALA A 396 6.76 -27.54 -9.53
N ALA A 397 7.08 -28.20 -8.41
CA ALA A 397 6.45 -29.47 -8.04
C ALA A 397 4.92 -29.38 -7.88
N ASN A 398 4.41 -28.19 -7.55
CA ASN A 398 2.99 -27.90 -7.42
C ASN A 398 2.37 -27.29 -8.69
N ALA A 399 3.06 -27.25 -9.83
CA ALA A 399 2.60 -26.57 -11.05
C ALA A 399 1.24 -27.08 -11.58
N ALA A 400 0.87 -28.32 -11.27
CA ALA A 400 -0.41 -28.92 -11.68
C ALA A 400 -1.59 -28.49 -10.79
N GLN A 401 -1.35 -27.80 -9.67
CA GLN A 401 -2.42 -27.34 -8.78
C GLN A 401 -3.10 -26.09 -9.34
N ALA A 402 -4.40 -25.96 -9.09
CA ALA A 402 -5.13 -24.73 -9.42
C ALA A 402 -4.55 -23.53 -8.64
N PRO A 403 -4.59 -22.30 -9.20
CA PRO A 403 -4.20 -21.12 -8.47
C PRO A 403 -5.09 -20.93 -7.23
N HIS A 404 -4.49 -20.45 -6.15
CA HIS A 404 -5.22 -20.05 -4.95
C HIS A 404 -6.20 -18.90 -5.28
N PRO A 405 -7.31 -18.76 -4.52
CA PRO A 405 -8.22 -17.64 -4.71
C PRO A 405 -7.50 -16.30 -4.52
N PHE A 406 -8.06 -15.24 -5.08
CA PHE A 406 -7.73 -13.88 -4.66
C PHE A 406 -8.12 -13.72 -3.19
N PHE A 407 -7.15 -13.40 -2.35
CA PHE A 407 -7.39 -12.91 -1.00
C PHE A 407 -7.60 -11.40 -1.09
N ILE A 408 -8.81 -10.92 -0.78
CA ILE A 408 -9.15 -9.50 -0.81
C ILE A 408 -9.39 -9.03 0.62
N ASN A 409 -8.50 -8.19 1.11
CA ASN A 409 -8.45 -7.74 2.48
C ASN A 409 -8.79 -6.25 2.56
N PHE A 410 -10.02 -5.92 2.95
CA PHE A 410 -10.41 -4.53 3.17
C PHE A 410 -9.87 -4.08 4.52
N LEU A 411 -8.94 -3.12 4.53
CA LEU A 411 -8.48 -2.45 5.76
C LEU A 411 -9.50 -1.42 6.24
N THR A 412 -10.44 -1.12 5.37
CA THR A 412 -11.44 -0.06 5.50
C THR A 412 -12.58 -0.50 6.38
N ALA A 413 -13.13 0.45 7.12
CA ALA A 413 -14.32 0.29 7.91
C ALA A 413 -14.91 1.68 8.16
N SER A 414 -16.18 1.75 8.50
CA SER A 414 -16.78 3.02 8.88
C SER A 414 -18.00 2.86 9.77
N ASN A 415 -18.39 3.96 10.41
CA ASN A 415 -19.74 4.16 10.89
C ASN A 415 -20.16 5.59 10.64
N PHE A 416 -21.24 5.75 9.87
CA PHE A 416 -21.72 7.05 9.42
C PHE A 416 -22.07 7.99 10.59
N PHE A 417 -22.70 7.44 11.64
CA PHE A 417 -23.21 8.20 12.79
C PHE A 417 -22.15 8.47 13.87
N ARG A 418 -20.95 7.90 13.74
CA ARG A 418 -19.88 8.01 14.73
C ARG A 418 -18.66 8.69 14.11
N PRO A 419 -18.45 10.01 14.32
CA PRO A 419 -17.33 10.74 13.73
C PRO A 419 -15.94 10.14 14.01
N GLY A 420 -15.76 9.53 15.19
CA GLY A 420 -14.52 8.83 15.53
C GLY A 420 -14.26 7.52 14.76
N CYS A 421 -15.24 7.08 13.97
CA CYS A 421 -15.19 5.89 13.11
C CYS A 421 -15.47 6.26 11.64
N TRP A 422 -15.28 7.51 11.25
CA TRP A 422 -15.26 7.88 9.83
C TRP A 422 -14.02 7.29 9.12
N PRO A 423 -14.06 7.15 7.79
CA PRO A 423 -12.99 6.48 7.02
C PRO A 423 -11.58 6.99 7.33
N ASP A 424 -11.39 8.30 7.45
CA ASP A 424 -10.11 8.94 7.79
C ASP A 424 -9.59 8.50 9.17
N ARG A 425 -10.49 8.41 10.15
CA ARG A 425 -10.15 8.05 11.54
C ARG A 425 -9.82 6.58 11.69
N VAL A 426 -10.51 5.71 10.96
CA VAL A 426 -10.19 4.28 10.90
C VAL A 426 -8.85 4.08 10.21
N ALA A 427 -8.65 4.67 9.03
CA ALA A 427 -7.41 4.57 8.27
C ALA A 427 -6.19 5.07 9.06
N ALA A 428 -6.33 6.18 9.81
CA ALA A 428 -5.28 6.73 10.66
C ALA A 428 -4.77 5.77 11.76
N LYS A 429 -5.55 4.73 12.10
CA LYS A 429 -5.14 3.67 13.03
C LYS A 429 -4.74 2.37 12.31
N VAL A 430 -5.55 1.93 11.34
CA VAL A 430 -5.35 0.65 10.65
C VAL A 430 -4.12 0.68 9.74
N ASN A 431 -3.90 1.78 9.00
CA ASN A 431 -2.79 1.85 8.04
C ASN A 431 -1.42 1.77 8.74
N PRO A 432 -1.11 2.57 9.79
CA PRO A 432 0.16 2.46 10.50
C PRO A 432 0.35 1.11 11.21
N ALA A 433 -0.72 0.55 11.79
CA ALA A 433 -0.68 -0.77 12.41
C ALA A 433 -0.34 -1.87 11.37
N THR A 434 -0.87 -1.74 10.15
CA THR A 434 -0.57 -2.68 9.06
C THR A 434 0.85 -2.49 8.52
N VAL A 435 1.35 -1.25 8.41
CA VAL A 435 2.76 -0.98 8.05
C VAL A 435 3.70 -1.65 9.06
N ASP A 436 3.44 -1.46 10.35
CA ASP A 436 4.21 -2.10 11.42
C ASP A 436 4.18 -3.63 11.31
N PHE A 437 3.00 -4.21 11.05
CA PHE A 437 2.83 -5.64 10.87
C PHE A 437 3.60 -6.18 9.66
N LEU A 438 3.48 -5.53 8.50
CA LEU A 438 4.20 -5.91 7.28
C LEU A 438 5.72 -5.84 7.49
N CYS A 439 6.20 -4.80 8.17
CA CYS A 439 7.62 -4.63 8.47
C CYS A 439 8.15 -5.70 9.43
N ARG A 440 7.41 -6.07 10.49
CA ARG A 440 7.98 -6.87 11.59
C ARG A 440 7.51 -8.32 11.66
N ARG A 441 6.33 -8.64 11.12
CA ARG A 441 5.60 -9.87 11.45
C ARG A 441 5.14 -10.67 10.23
N HIS A 442 4.71 -10.00 9.16
CA HIS A 442 4.20 -10.70 7.99
C HIS A 442 5.28 -11.61 7.36
N ASN A 443 4.94 -12.86 7.10
CA ASN A 443 5.83 -13.92 6.60
C ASN A 443 7.14 -14.08 7.41
N GLU A 444 7.14 -13.73 8.70
CA GLU A 444 8.28 -13.89 9.61
C GLU A 444 8.17 -15.23 10.36
N LYS A 445 9.25 -16.01 10.35
CA LYS A 445 9.30 -17.40 10.80
C LYS A 445 9.08 -17.54 12.31
N GLU A 446 9.75 -16.71 13.11
CA GLU A 446 9.62 -16.73 14.57
C GLU A 446 8.16 -16.41 14.94
N TYR A 447 7.62 -15.31 14.42
CA TYR A 447 6.25 -14.86 14.65
C TYR A 447 5.21 -15.91 14.22
N TYR A 448 5.27 -16.43 13.01
CA TYR A 448 4.31 -17.43 12.51
C TYR A 448 4.28 -18.72 13.34
N SER A 449 5.41 -19.05 14.00
CA SER A 449 5.51 -20.22 14.88
C SER A 449 4.88 -20.01 16.27
N THR A 450 4.67 -18.75 16.68
CA THR A 450 4.08 -18.34 17.96
C THR A 450 2.56 -18.16 17.92
N LEU A 451 1.97 -18.11 16.72
CA LEU A 451 0.52 -18.02 16.56
C LEU A 451 -0.17 -19.27 17.13
N ALA A 452 -1.32 -19.07 17.76
CA ALA A 452 -2.14 -20.16 18.32
C ALA A 452 -2.44 -21.23 17.26
N GLU A 453 -2.80 -20.77 16.06
CA GLU A 453 -2.78 -21.58 14.85
C GLU A 453 -1.53 -21.25 14.05
N LYS A 454 -0.51 -22.11 14.14
CA LYS A 454 0.75 -21.93 13.43
C LYS A 454 0.51 -21.75 11.93
N ARG A 455 1.32 -20.89 11.32
CA ARG A 455 1.25 -20.57 9.90
C ARG A 455 2.51 -21.09 9.20
N ALA A 456 2.34 -21.69 8.02
CA ALA A 456 3.47 -22.07 7.19
C ALA A 456 4.09 -20.82 6.55
N ILE A 457 5.38 -20.89 6.23
CA ILE A 457 6.05 -19.85 5.45
C ILE A 457 5.82 -20.16 3.97
N GLY A 458 4.91 -19.39 3.36
CA GLY A 458 4.66 -19.41 1.93
C GLY A 458 5.43 -18.31 1.19
N ASP A 459 4.86 -17.86 0.08
CA ASP A 459 5.45 -16.82 -0.79
C ASP A 459 5.28 -15.40 -0.27
N GLY A 460 4.75 -15.23 0.95
CA GLY A 460 4.67 -13.91 1.59
C GLY A 460 3.74 -12.92 0.91
N SER A 461 2.89 -13.38 0.00
CA SER A 461 1.85 -12.55 -0.62
C SER A 461 0.98 -11.89 0.45
N THR A 462 0.63 -10.62 0.23
CA THR A 462 -0.39 -9.94 1.05
C THR A 462 -1.80 -10.16 0.51
N GLY A 463 -1.93 -10.80 -0.66
CA GLY A 463 -3.13 -10.71 -1.48
C GLY A 463 -3.39 -9.27 -1.94
N ILE A 464 -4.65 -8.98 -2.25
CA ILE A 464 -5.14 -7.63 -2.52
C ILE A 464 -5.46 -6.95 -1.20
N VAL A 465 -4.83 -5.81 -0.93
CA VAL A 465 -5.00 -5.04 0.31
C VAL A 465 -5.68 -3.72 -0.02
N VAL A 466 -6.97 -3.61 0.31
CA VAL A 466 -7.81 -2.47 -0.07
C VAL A 466 -7.82 -1.43 1.04
N CYS A 467 -7.38 -0.22 0.72
CA CYS A 467 -7.06 0.83 1.69
C CYS A 467 -7.94 2.08 1.53
N ASP A 468 -8.06 2.82 2.63
CA ASP A 468 -8.59 4.18 2.70
C ASP A 468 -7.45 5.17 2.97
N TRP A 469 -7.57 6.39 2.47
CA TRP A 469 -6.70 7.54 2.78
C TRP A 469 -5.19 7.33 2.56
N VAL A 470 -4.80 6.40 1.68
CA VAL A 470 -3.41 6.31 1.20
C VAL A 470 -3.06 7.51 0.32
N GLY A 471 -1.79 7.92 0.33
CA GLY A 471 -1.30 9.06 -0.43
C GLY A 471 -1.54 10.42 0.24
N GLU A 472 -2.22 10.48 1.39
CA GLU A 472 -2.42 11.72 2.12
C GLU A 472 -1.07 12.37 2.45
N LYS A 473 -0.91 13.65 2.06
CA LYS A 473 0.35 14.39 2.21
C LYS A 473 1.55 13.68 1.57
N GLY A 474 1.34 12.81 0.60
CA GLY A 474 2.39 11.99 -0.04
C GLY A 474 2.88 10.81 0.80
N ASP A 475 2.14 10.37 1.82
CA ASP A 475 2.43 9.13 2.53
C ASP A 475 1.90 7.92 1.74
N TRP A 476 2.82 7.10 1.26
CA TRP A 476 2.54 5.91 0.47
C TRP A 476 3.26 4.68 1.04
N ASP A 477 3.55 4.70 2.34
CA ASP A 477 4.35 3.66 3.00
C ASP A 477 3.66 2.32 2.99
N LEU A 478 2.35 2.30 3.29
CA LEU A 478 1.56 1.07 3.23
C LEU A 478 1.59 0.47 1.82
N VAL A 479 1.41 1.29 0.79
CA VAL A 479 1.46 0.84 -0.61
C VAL A 479 2.85 0.30 -0.97
N ARG A 480 3.93 0.97 -0.54
CA ARG A 480 5.31 0.49 -0.72
C ARG A 480 5.55 -0.85 -0.03
N CYS A 481 5.08 -1.00 1.21
CA CYS A 481 5.21 -2.25 1.95
C CYS A 481 4.47 -3.39 1.25
N ILE A 482 3.24 -3.15 0.77
CA ILE A 482 2.45 -4.15 0.02
C ILE A 482 3.20 -4.56 -1.26
N VAL A 483 3.57 -3.60 -2.12
CA VAL A 483 4.27 -3.91 -3.37
C VAL A 483 5.61 -4.61 -3.10
N GLY A 484 6.36 -4.17 -2.10
CA GLY A 484 7.66 -4.73 -1.72
C GLY A 484 7.61 -6.20 -1.34
N HIS A 485 6.46 -6.71 -0.85
CA HIS A 485 6.30 -8.12 -0.52
C HIS A 485 6.29 -9.05 -1.75
N ASN A 486 6.12 -8.52 -2.97
CA ASN A 486 6.31 -9.32 -4.18
C ASN A 486 7.75 -9.81 -4.36
N ALA A 487 8.74 -9.20 -3.67
CA ALA A 487 10.14 -9.64 -3.73
C ALA A 487 10.36 -11.07 -3.22
N LYS A 488 9.46 -11.61 -2.37
CA LYS A 488 9.55 -12.99 -1.87
C LYS A 488 9.23 -13.98 -2.98
N LEU A 489 8.19 -13.68 -3.76
CA LEU A 489 7.82 -14.46 -4.93
C LEU A 489 8.91 -14.39 -5.99
N GLU A 490 9.45 -13.19 -6.25
CA GLU A 490 10.58 -12.98 -7.17
C GLU A 490 11.81 -13.82 -6.77
N LEU A 491 12.16 -13.86 -5.47
CA LEU A 491 13.25 -14.69 -4.97
C LEU A 491 13.05 -16.18 -5.30
N ARG A 492 11.81 -16.68 -5.27
CA ARG A 492 11.51 -18.07 -5.61
C ARG A 492 11.48 -18.29 -7.12
N GLU A 493 10.99 -17.31 -7.87
CA GLU A 493 10.99 -17.35 -9.33
C GLU A 493 12.42 -17.38 -9.90
N ASN A 494 13.39 -16.77 -9.24
CA ASN A 494 14.78 -16.70 -9.71
C ASN A 494 15.66 -17.88 -9.27
N LYS A 495 15.12 -18.83 -8.50
CA LYS A 495 15.77 -20.11 -8.17
C LYS A 495 15.41 -21.17 -9.21
#